data_AF-A0A1M3MC83-F1
#
_entry.id   AF-A0A1M3MC83-F1
#
_cell.length_a   1.000
_cell.length_b   1.000
_cell.length_c   1.000
_cell.angle_alpha   90.00
_cell.angle_beta   90.00
_cell.angle_gamma   90.00
#
_symmetry.space_group_name_H-M   'P 1'
#
loop_
_entity.id
_entity.type
_entity.pdbx_description
1 polymer ?
#
loop_
_entity_poly.entity_id
_entity_poly.type
_entity_poly.pdbx_seq_one_letter_code
_entity_poly.pdbx_strand_id
1 'polypeptide(L)'
;MNTNNNSYTLLYATVMVVIVALVLALVSGSLKEKQTTNVELDKMKQILSSLNVDTQGQDAKALWSQYITEEQVVNSAAEVIAAPKVKAFDIVLKKELAKPLDARELPLFVANVDGATKYIISLYGAGLWGPIWGYVALNEDMNTVYGTYFSHASETPGLGAEIALKAFQEKFIGKSILNDQREFMSIAIVKPGQTADGQDYVDGISGGTITSKGVEKMLQDCLGQYAAYFKQSTVGGTAQ
;
A
#
# COMPACT_ATOMS: atom_id res chain seq x y z
N MET A 1 -30.41 -49.14 9.52
CA MET A 1 -30.56 -47.87 8.77
C MET A 1 -30.08 -48.10 7.35
N ASN A 2 -30.94 -47.90 6.34
CA ASN A 2 -30.55 -48.00 4.93
C ASN A 2 -29.94 -46.66 4.49
N THR A 3 -28.62 -46.54 4.59
CA THR A 3 -27.85 -45.32 4.27
C THR A 3 -27.80 -44.99 2.77
N ASN A 4 -28.26 -45.90 1.90
CA ASN A 4 -28.29 -45.74 0.44
C ASN A 4 -29.67 -45.34 -0.12
N ASN A 5 -30.62 -44.94 0.73
CA ASN A 5 -31.92 -44.43 0.26
C ASN A 5 -31.80 -42.93 -0.09
N ASN A 6 -32.23 -42.53 -1.29
CA ASN A 6 -32.18 -41.15 -1.76
C ASN A 6 -32.79 -40.14 -0.76
N SER A 7 -33.85 -40.53 -0.04
CA SER A 7 -34.45 -39.67 0.98
C SER A 7 -33.58 -39.48 2.23
N TYR A 8 -32.85 -40.53 2.65
CA TYR A 8 -31.89 -40.45 3.75
C TYR A 8 -30.72 -39.54 3.37
N THR A 9 -30.17 -39.71 2.16
CA THR A 9 -29.09 -38.87 1.65
C THR A 9 -29.51 -37.41 1.56
N LEU A 10 -30.72 -37.12 1.06
CA LEU A 10 -31.25 -35.75 0.95
C LEU A 10 -31.47 -35.10 2.32
N LEU A 11 -32.04 -35.82 3.27
CA LEU A 11 -32.26 -35.32 4.63
C LEU A 11 -30.93 -35.08 5.35
N TYR A 12 -30.01 -36.04 5.27
CA TYR A 12 -28.68 -35.93 5.86
C TYR A 12 -27.92 -34.72 5.29
N ALA A 13 -27.90 -34.56 3.96
CA ALA A 13 -27.25 -33.43 3.31
C ALA A 13 -27.87 -32.09 3.75
N THR A 14 -29.20 -32.03 3.86
CA THR A 14 -29.90 -30.81 4.28
C THR A 14 -29.55 -30.44 5.72
N VAL A 15 -29.61 -31.40 6.64
CA VAL A 15 -29.23 -31.18 8.05
C VAL A 15 -27.77 -30.74 8.15
N MET A 16 -26.86 -31.40 7.43
CA MET A 16 -25.45 -31.05 7.41
C MET A 16 -25.22 -29.62 6.88
N VAL A 17 -25.88 -29.23 5.78
CA VAL A 17 -25.80 -27.88 5.22
C VAL A 17 -26.31 -26.83 6.21
N VAL A 18 -27.43 -27.07 6.88
CA VAL A 18 -27.99 -26.16 7.88
C VAL A 18 -27.03 -25.99 9.06
N ILE A 19 -26.48 -27.10 9.57
CA ILE A 19 -25.51 -27.04 10.68
C ILE A 19 -24.26 -26.26 10.27
N VAL A 20 -23.68 -26.56 9.11
CA VAL A 20 -22.47 -25.88 8.61
C VAL A 20 -22.74 -24.39 8.39
N ALA A 21 -23.88 -24.02 7.79
CA ALA A 21 -24.25 -22.63 7.57
C ALA A 21 -24.43 -21.85 8.88
N LEU A 22 -25.07 -22.45 9.89
CA LEU A 22 -25.24 -21.83 11.21
C LEU A 22 -23.91 -21.62 11.92
N VAL A 23 -23.04 -22.63 11.92
CA VAL A 23 -21.70 -22.53 12.53
C VAL A 23 -20.88 -21.45 11.83
N LEU A 24 -20.83 -21.43 10.49
CA LEU A 24 -20.12 -20.42 9.73
C LEU A 24 -20.65 -19.00 9.99
N ALA A 25 -21.98 -18.83 10.05
CA ALA A 25 -22.61 -17.54 10.33
C ALA A 25 -22.26 -17.03 11.74
N LEU A 26 -22.32 -17.89 12.76
CA LEU A 26 -21.97 -17.53 14.13
C LEU A 26 -20.49 -17.14 14.27
N VAL A 27 -19.59 -17.97 13.72
CA VAL A 27 -18.14 -17.72 13.75
C VAL A 27 -17.80 -16.44 13.01
N SER A 28 -18.30 -16.28 11.78
CA SER A 28 -18.06 -15.06 10.98
C SER A 28 -18.60 -13.81 11.68
N GLY A 29 -19.82 -13.87 12.23
CA GLY A 29 -20.43 -12.75 12.94
C GLY A 29 -19.63 -12.34 14.19
N SER A 30 -19.20 -13.29 15.02
CA SER A 30 -18.50 -12.98 16.28
C SER A 30 -17.07 -12.45 16.07
N LEU A 31 -16.41 -12.87 14.99
CA LEU A 31 -15.01 -12.50 14.72
C LEU A 31 -14.87 -11.27 13.83
N LYS A 32 -15.92 -10.85 13.12
CA LYS A 32 -15.86 -9.77 12.13
C LYS A 32 -15.28 -8.47 12.70
N GLU A 33 -15.75 -8.02 13.87
CA GLU A 33 -15.26 -6.78 14.48
C GLU A 33 -13.76 -6.84 14.82
N LYS A 34 -13.31 -7.97 15.38
CA LYS A 34 -11.89 -8.20 15.66
C LYS A 34 -11.06 -8.25 14.38
N GLN A 35 -11.58 -8.89 13.34
CA GLN A 35 -10.91 -8.94 12.02
C GLN A 35 -10.78 -7.55 11.42
N THR A 36 -11.85 -6.75 11.40
CA THR A 36 -11.83 -5.38 10.89
C THR A 36 -10.82 -4.53 11.67
N THR A 37 -10.86 -4.60 13.01
CA THR A 37 -9.90 -3.87 13.85
C THR A 37 -8.46 -4.30 13.57
N ASN A 38 -8.21 -5.61 13.41
CA ASN A 38 -6.86 -6.10 13.11
C ASN A 38 -6.38 -5.66 11.72
N VAL A 39 -7.26 -5.60 10.72
CA VAL A 39 -6.94 -5.08 9.38
C VAL A 39 -6.61 -3.59 9.43
N GLU A 40 -7.36 -2.80 10.19
CA GLU A 40 -7.07 -1.38 10.40
C GLU A 40 -5.73 -1.17 11.11
N LEU A 41 -5.49 -1.90 12.21
CA LEU A 41 -4.23 -1.85 12.94
C LEU A 41 -3.05 -2.28 12.06
N ASP A 42 -3.22 -3.33 11.26
CA ASP A 42 -2.20 -3.78 10.32
C ASP A 42 -1.91 -2.68 9.28
N LYS A 43 -2.95 -2.07 8.68
CA LYS A 43 -2.78 -0.94 7.75
C LYS A 43 -2.01 0.22 8.37
N MET A 44 -2.33 0.60 9.62
CA MET A 44 -1.58 1.63 10.36
C MET A 44 -0.10 1.23 10.48
N LYS A 45 0.18 -0.02 10.87
CA LYS A 45 1.56 -0.52 10.99
C LYS A 45 2.32 -0.51 9.67
N GLN A 46 1.67 -0.87 8.57
CA GLN A 46 2.30 -0.85 7.24
C GLN A 46 2.69 0.56 6.81
N ILE A 47 1.80 1.55 7.04
CA ILE A 47 2.08 2.96 6.77
C ILE A 47 3.23 3.46 7.66
N LEU A 48 3.17 3.20 8.97
CA LEU A 48 4.23 3.54 9.92
C LEU A 48 5.57 2.87 9.58
N SER A 49 5.56 1.66 9.03
CA SER A 49 6.77 0.96 8.59
C SER A 49 7.47 1.68 7.44
N SER A 50 6.73 2.38 6.56
CA SER A 50 7.35 3.23 5.52
C SER A 50 8.07 4.45 6.09
N LEU A 51 7.77 4.83 7.33
CA LEU A 51 8.51 5.83 8.11
C LEU A 51 9.68 5.22 8.91
N ASN A 52 10.05 3.96 8.65
CA ASN A 52 11.07 3.24 9.41
C ASN A 52 10.77 3.14 10.93
N VAL A 53 9.50 3.30 11.33
CA VAL A 53 9.06 3.15 12.73
C VAL A 53 8.90 1.67 13.04
N ASP A 54 9.56 1.20 14.12
CA ASP A 54 9.31 -0.15 14.62
C ASP A 54 7.92 -0.22 15.26
N THR A 55 7.11 -1.18 14.80
CA THR A 55 5.73 -1.38 15.27
C THR A 55 5.55 -2.72 16.01
N GLN A 56 6.63 -3.49 16.18
CA GLN A 56 6.55 -4.81 16.81
C GLN A 56 6.23 -4.69 18.29
N GLY A 57 5.16 -5.36 18.73
CA GLY A 57 4.71 -5.34 20.12
C GLY A 57 4.16 -3.98 20.61
N GLN A 58 4.08 -2.97 19.74
CA GLN A 58 3.64 -1.62 20.09
C GLN A 58 2.18 -1.37 19.68
N ASP A 59 1.56 -0.37 20.33
CA ASP A 59 0.22 0.08 19.99
C ASP A 59 0.24 0.95 18.73
N ALA A 60 -0.31 0.42 17.63
CA ALA A 60 -0.34 1.10 16.35
C ALA A 60 -1.16 2.39 16.38
N LYS A 61 -2.21 2.49 17.22
CA LYS A 61 -3.03 3.72 17.31
C LYS A 61 -2.29 4.85 18.02
N ALA A 62 -1.53 4.49 19.06
CA ALA A 62 -0.68 5.44 19.77
C ALA A 62 0.42 5.98 18.85
N LEU A 63 1.12 5.09 18.14
CA LEU A 63 2.14 5.47 17.14
C LEU A 63 1.52 6.29 15.99
N TRP A 64 0.35 5.89 15.49
CA TRP A 64 -0.36 6.64 14.46
C TRP A 64 -0.60 8.09 14.89
N SER A 65 -1.14 8.28 16.10
CA SER A 65 -1.43 9.62 16.64
C SER A 65 -0.17 10.44 16.95
N GLN A 66 0.96 9.77 17.17
CA GLN A 66 2.26 10.41 17.39
C GLN A 66 2.88 10.92 16.09
N TYR A 67 2.82 10.11 15.02
CA TYR A 67 3.56 10.38 13.78
C TYR A 67 2.71 11.02 12.69
N ILE A 68 1.46 10.59 12.50
CA ILE A 68 0.60 11.09 11.41
C ILE A 68 -0.09 12.37 11.89
N THR A 69 0.25 13.48 11.26
CA THR A 69 -0.27 14.80 11.59
C THR A 69 -1.52 15.14 10.78
N GLU A 70 -1.57 14.71 9.51
CA GLU A 70 -2.70 15.00 8.63
C GLU A 70 -3.03 13.82 7.70
N GLU A 71 -4.31 13.69 7.40
CA GLU A 71 -4.84 12.75 6.42
C GLU A 71 -5.57 13.55 5.34
N GLN A 72 -4.96 13.66 4.16
CA GLN A 72 -5.46 14.46 3.05
C GLN A 72 -5.93 13.56 1.90
N VAL A 73 -6.89 14.07 1.14
CA VAL A 73 -7.29 13.49 -0.14
C VAL A 73 -7.06 14.55 -1.20
N VAL A 74 -6.26 14.21 -2.22
CA VAL A 74 -5.94 15.12 -3.32
C VAL A 74 -6.49 14.58 -4.64
N ASN A 75 -6.62 15.45 -5.64
CA ASN A 75 -6.87 15.04 -7.02
C ASN A 75 -5.57 15.04 -7.85
N SER A 76 -5.65 14.60 -9.11
CA SER A 76 -4.48 14.60 -10.02
C SER A 76 -3.98 16.00 -10.40
N ALA A 77 -4.75 17.06 -10.12
CA ALA A 77 -4.35 18.45 -10.29
C ALA A 77 -3.64 19.02 -9.04
N ALA A 78 -3.37 18.18 -8.04
CA ALA A 78 -2.75 18.54 -6.77
C ALA A 78 -3.57 19.50 -5.90
N GLU A 79 -4.90 19.47 -6.05
CA GLU A 79 -5.82 20.20 -5.19
C GLU A 79 -6.27 19.30 -4.04
N VAL A 80 -6.25 19.84 -2.82
CA VAL A 80 -6.80 19.16 -1.63
C VAL A 80 -8.32 19.19 -1.70
N ILE A 81 -8.95 18.03 -1.65
CA ILE A 81 -10.40 17.87 -1.64
C ILE A 81 -10.89 18.07 -0.20
N ALA A 82 -11.48 19.23 0.08
CA ALA A 82 -11.93 19.60 1.43
C ALA A 82 -13.03 18.68 2.02
N ALA A 83 -13.85 18.07 1.16
CA ALA A 83 -14.93 17.15 1.56
C ALA A 83 -14.89 15.88 0.69
N PRO A 84 -13.94 14.96 0.95
CA PRO A 84 -13.82 13.75 0.14
C PRO A 84 -14.95 12.78 0.45
N LYS A 85 -15.30 11.92 -0.52
CA LYS A 85 -16.37 10.92 -0.34
C LYS A 85 -15.99 9.87 0.72
N VAL A 86 -14.70 9.59 0.81
CA VAL A 86 -14.11 8.62 1.72
C VAL A 86 -12.87 9.26 2.35
N LYS A 87 -12.64 9.04 3.65
CA LYS A 87 -11.43 9.52 4.33
C LYS A 87 -10.18 8.89 3.71
N ALA A 88 -9.05 9.59 3.72
CA ALA A 88 -7.81 9.10 3.12
C ALA A 88 -7.44 7.68 3.59
N PHE A 89 -7.56 7.41 4.89
CA PHE A 89 -7.32 6.08 5.46
C PHE A 89 -8.28 5.00 4.96
N ASP A 90 -9.51 5.32 4.60
CA ASP A 90 -10.53 4.35 4.18
C ASP A 90 -10.57 4.13 2.66
N ILE A 91 -9.78 4.91 1.89
CA ILE A 91 -9.72 4.77 0.43
C ILE A 91 -9.15 3.41 0.04
N VAL A 92 -9.88 2.71 -0.85
CA VAL A 92 -9.47 1.44 -1.44
C VAL A 92 -8.86 1.71 -2.82
N LEU A 93 -7.53 1.77 -2.90
CA LEU A 93 -6.83 2.13 -4.14
C LEU A 93 -7.21 1.30 -5.36
N LYS A 94 -7.48 0.00 -5.19
CA LYS A 94 -7.96 -0.86 -6.29
C LYS A 94 -9.21 -0.29 -6.97
N LYS A 95 -10.13 0.30 -6.21
CA LYS A 95 -11.35 0.91 -6.74
C LYS A 95 -11.05 2.25 -7.42
N GLU A 96 -10.15 3.05 -6.87
CA GLU A 96 -9.75 4.33 -7.45
C GLU A 96 -9.01 4.15 -8.78
N LEU A 97 -8.07 3.19 -8.84
CA LEU A 97 -7.33 2.89 -10.07
C LEU A 97 -8.21 2.39 -11.23
N ALA A 98 -9.43 1.93 -10.95
CA ALA A 98 -10.41 1.55 -11.97
C ALA A 98 -11.20 2.75 -12.55
N LYS A 99 -11.09 3.94 -11.94
CA LYS A 99 -11.74 5.17 -12.41
C LYS A 99 -10.84 5.92 -13.41
N PRO A 100 -11.41 6.80 -14.24
CA PRO A 100 -10.66 7.85 -14.96
C PRO A 100 -9.83 8.69 -13.98
N LEU A 101 -8.63 9.14 -14.40
CA LEU A 101 -7.65 9.80 -13.52
C LEU A 101 -8.21 11.05 -12.81
N ASP A 102 -8.99 11.85 -13.53
CA ASP A 102 -9.65 13.07 -13.06
C ASP A 102 -10.76 12.82 -12.01
N ALA A 103 -11.25 11.58 -11.93
CA ALA A 103 -12.28 11.17 -10.97
C ALA A 103 -11.72 10.40 -9.75
N ARG A 104 -10.40 10.27 -9.63
CA ARG A 104 -9.74 9.54 -8.55
C ARG A 104 -9.58 10.42 -7.31
N GLU A 105 -9.84 9.81 -6.16
CA GLU A 105 -9.48 10.36 -4.86
C GLU A 105 -8.14 9.74 -4.43
N LEU A 106 -7.12 10.58 -4.24
CA LEU A 106 -5.74 10.14 -4.00
C LEU A 106 -5.36 10.37 -2.53
N PRO A 107 -5.17 9.31 -1.72
CA PRO A 107 -4.85 9.47 -0.30
C PRO A 107 -3.39 9.88 -0.10
N LEU A 108 -3.19 10.96 0.66
CA LEU A 108 -1.90 11.47 1.07
C LEU A 108 -1.86 11.57 2.60
N PHE A 109 -0.90 10.93 3.24
CA PHE A 109 -0.69 11.06 4.68
C PHE A 109 0.52 11.96 4.92
N VAL A 110 0.37 12.94 5.81
CA VAL A 110 1.46 13.81 6.25
C VAL A 110 1.87 13.37 7.64
N ALA A 111 3.18 13.21 7.83
CA ALA A 111 3.76 12.76 9.08
C ALA A 111 4.86 13.70 9.55
N ASN A 112 5.07 13.75 10.86
CA ASN A 112 6.23 14.39 11.48
C ASN A 112 7.14 13.31 12.07
N VAL A 113 8.38 13.26 11.59
CA VAL A 113 9.42 12.37 12.15
C VAL A 113 10.58 13.25 12.60
N ASP A 114 10.80 13.32 13.91
CA ASP A 114 11.86 14.11 14.55
C ASP A 114 11.89 15.59 14.09
N GLY A 115 10.72 16.20 13.92
CA GLY A 115 10.57 17.58 13.46
C GLY A 115 10.58 17.75 11.94
N ALA A 116 10.86 16.71 11.16
CA ALA A 116 10.85 16.76 9.71
C ALA A 116 9.54 16.22 9.13
N THR A 117 8.94 16.96 8.20
CA THR A 117 7.73 16.54 7.48
C THR A 117 8.04 15.42 6.50
N LYS A 118 7.17 14.40 6.45
CA LYS A 118 7.19 13.29 5.49
C LYS A 118 5.83 13.16 4.81
N TYR A 119 5.84 12.78 3.54
CA TYR A 119 4.63 12.58 2.74
C TYR A 119 4.53 11.11 2.32
N ILE A 120 3.46 10.44 2.72
CA ILE A 120 3.29 9.01 2.49
C ILE A 120 2.21 8.78 1.44
N ILE A 121 2.57 8.08 0.38
CA ILE A 121 1.69 7.75 -0.73
C ILE A 121 1.42 6.24 -0.72
N SER A 122 0.15 5.89 -0.83
CA SER A 122 -0.29 4.49 -0.94
C SER A 122 -0.06 3.94 -2.35
N LEU A 123 0.31 2.67 -2.44
CA LEU A 123 0.60 1.98 -3.69
C LEU A 123 -0.23 0.71 -3.81
N TYR A 124 -0.67 0.41 -5.03
CA TYR A 124 -1.37 -0.84 -5.34
C TYR A 124 -1.06 -1.28 -6.78
N GLY A 125 -0.76 -2.55 -6.97
CA GLY A 125 -0.38 -3.10 -8.27
C GLY A 125 -0.59 -4.61 -8.38
N ALA A 126 0.01 -5.21 -9.40
CA ALA A 126 -0.07 -6.64 -9.67
C ALA A 126 1.34 -7.24 -9.74
N GLY A 127 1.56 -8.31 -8.97
CA GLY A 127 2.72 -9.20 -9.06
C GLY A 127 2.48 -10.35 -10.02
N LEU A 128 3.19 -11.47 -9.83
CA LEU A 128 3.02 -12.67 -10.65
C LEU A 128 1.74 -13.44 -10.31
N TRP A 129 1.51 -13.69 -9.02
CA TRP A 129 0.43 -14.56 -8.55
C TRP A 129 -0.77 -13.78 -8.00
N GLY A 130 -0.57 -12.51 -7.65
CA GLY A 130 -1.64 -11.72 -7.08
C GLY A 130 -1.31 -10.25 -6.87
N PRO A 131 -2.19 -9.54 -6.16
CA PRO A 131 -1.97 -8.15 -5.80
C PRO A 131 -0.69 -7.96 -4.99
N ILE A 132 0.01 -6.87 -5.30
CA ILE A 132 1.06 -6.28 -4.46
C ILE A 132 0.61 -4.88 -4.06
N TRP A 133 1.06 -4.42 -2.91
CA TRP A 133 0.75 -3.09 -2.42
C TRP A 133 1.92 -2.55 -1.60
N GLY A 134 1.83 -1.29 -1.23
CA GLY A 134 2.87 -0.68 -0.42
C GLY A 134 2.59 0.77 -0.08
N TYR A 135 3.60 1.39 0.52
CA TYR A 135 3.63 2.80 0.88
C TYR A 135 5.02 3.34 0.61
N VAL A 136 5.11 4.54 0.03
CA VAL A 136 6.38 5.28 -0.13
C VAL A 136 6.26 6.53 0.70
N ALA A 137 7.19 6.71 1.64
CA ALA A 137 7.38 7.95 2.36
C ALA A 137 8.45 8.79 1.66
N LEU A 138 8.13 10.03 1.32
CA LEU A 138 9.03 11.03 0.75
C LEU A 138 9.42 12.04 1.82
N ASN A 139 10.61 12.61 1.70
CA ASN A 139 11.06 13.75 2.49
C ASN A 139 10.25 15.02 2.16
N GLU A 140 10.53 16.10 2.88
CA GLU A 140 9.87 17.40 2.71
C GLU A 140 10.04 17.97 1.29
N ASP A 141 11.09 17.57 0.58
CA ASP A 141 11.32 17.92 -0.82
C ASP A 141 10.36 17.24 -1.82
N MET A 142 9.50 16.33 -1.34
CA MET A 142 8.58 15.51 -2.14
C MET A 142 9.27 14.77 -3.30
N ASN A 143 10.56 14.46 -3.15
CA ASN A 143 11.35 13.81 -4.18
C ASN A 143 12.16 12.64 -3.60
N THR A 144 12.91 12.91 -2.53
CA THR A 144 13.81 11.93 -1.95
C THR A 144 13.02 10.94 -1.09
N VAL A 145 13.14 9.65 -1.40
CA VAL A 145 12.52 8.58 -0.63
C VAL A 145 13.13 8.49 0.77
N TYR A 146 12.29 8.66 1.78
CA TYR A 146 12.64 8.47 3.19
C TYR A 146 12.57 6.99 3.59
N GLY A 147 11.58 6.27 3.07
CA GLY A 147 11.38 4.85 3.35
C GLY A 147 10.27 4.26 2.52
N THR A 148 10.24 2.92 2.45
CA THR A 148 9.21 2.19 1.71
C THR A 148 8.71 1.02 2.53
N TYR A 149 7.48 0.63 2.28
CA TYR A 149 6.91 -0.63 2.71
C TYR A 149 6.29 -1.31 1.50
N PHE A 150 6.60 -2.58 1.26
CA PHE A 150 5.93 -3.38 0.22
C PHE A 150 5.41 -4.68 0.83
N SER A 151 4.30 -5.16 0.28
CA SER A 151 3.73 -6.44 0.66
C SER A 151 2.94 -7.03 -0.51
N HIS A 152 2.48 -8.26 -0.33
CA HIS A 152 1.85 -9.04 -1.38
C HIS A 152 0.81 -10.01 -0.84
N ALA A 153 -0.12 -10.40 -1.70
CA ALA A 153 -1.14 -11.38 -1.34
C ALA A 153 -0.58 -12.80 -1.32
N SER A 154 0.24 -13.16 -2.32
CA SER A 154 0.53 -14.57 -2.61
C SER A 154 1.79 -14.80 -3.45
N GLU A 155 2.74 -13.85 -3.47
CA GLU A 155 4.01 -14.08 -4.14
C GLU A 155 4.80 -15.21 -3.46
N THR A 156 5.67 -15.88 -4.22
CA THR A 156 6.36 -17.09 -3.74
C THR A 156 7.52 -16.73 -2.79
N PRO A 157 7.58 -17.32 -1.57
CA PRO A 157 8.74 -17.21 -0.67
C PRO A 157 10.07 -17.55 -1.34
N GLY A 158 11.12 -16.76 -1.08
CA GLY A 158 12.43 -16.91 -1.73
C GLY A 158 12.52 -16.40 -3.17
N LEU A 159 11.41 -15.89 -3.74
CA LEU A 159 11.34 -15.26 -5.06
C LEU A 159 10.61 -13.92 -4.94
N GLY A 160 9.41 -13.78 -5.52
CA GLY A 160 8.66 -12.52 -5.49
C GLY A 160 8.31 -12.01 -4.09
N ALA A 161 8.16 -12.91 -3.11
CA ALA A 161 7.82 -12.50 -1.73
C ALA A 161 8.91 -11.68 -1.05
N GLU A 162 10.15 -11.72 -1.57
CA GLU A 162 11.27 -10.97 -1.01
C GLU A 162 11.06 -9.45 -1.07
N ILE A 163 10.05 -8.95 -1.82
CA ILE A 163 9.68 -7.53 -1.79
C ILE A 163 9.27 -7.07 -0.38
N ALA A 164 8.74 -7.99 0.43
CA ALA A 164 8.30 -7.71 1.80
C ALA A 164 9.45 -7.66 2.80
N LEU A 165 10.68 -8.00 2.38
CA LEU A 165 11.83 -7.98 3.27
C LEU A 165 12.48 -6.60 3.35
N LYS A 166 12.94 -6.28 4.55
CA LYS A 166 13.67 -5.05 4.86
C LYS A 166 14.86 -4.81 3.91
N ALA A 167 15.63 -5.85 3.60
CA ALA A 167 16.78 -5.77 2.69
C ALA A 167 16.44 -5.32 1.26
N PHE A 168 15.20 -5.54 0.80
CA PHE A 168 14.73 -5.03 -0.48
C PHE A 168 14.21 -3.58 -0.36
N GLN A 169 13.38 -3.32 0.67
CA GLN A 169 12.75 -2.01 0.91
C GLN A 169 13.77 -0.90 1.21
N GLU A 170 14.84 -1.20 1.95
CA GLU A 170 15.90 -0.23 2.29
C GLU A 170 16.69 0.25 1.08
N LYS A 171 16.71 -0.50 -0.03
CA LYS A 171 17.42 -0.07 -1.26
C LYS A 171 16.85 1.22 -1.86
N PHE A 172 15.60 1.54 -1.54
CA PHE A 172 14.91 2.72 -2.04
C PHE A 172 15.23 3.98 -1.23
N ILE A 173 15.77 3.86 -0.02
CA ILE A 173 16.09 5.02 0.83
C ILE A 173 17.13 5.91 0.13
N GLY A 174 16.84 7.21 0.05
CA GLY A 174 17.69 8.20 -0.60
C GLY A 174 17.56 8.26 -2.12
N LYS A 175 16.72 7.42 -2.74
CA LYS A 175 16.42 7.48 -4.18
C LYS A 175 15.48 8.64 -4.49
N SER A 176 15.65 9.26 -5.65
CA SER A 176 14.81 10.35 -6.15
C SER A 176 13.76 9.82 -7.13
N ILE A 177 12.54 10.33 -7.04
CA ILE A 177 11.45 10.01 -7.98
C ILE A 177 11.33 11.02 -9.13
N LEU A 178 12.07 12.13 -9.05
CA LEU A 178 12.15 13.19 -10.04
C LEU A 178 13.58 13.33 -10.59
N ASN A 179 13.72 13.81 -11.83
CA ASN A 179 15.00 14.24 -12.38
C ASN A 179 15.37 15.68 -11.95
N ASP A 180 16.53 16.17 -12.39
CA ASP A 180 17.03 17.53 -12.12
C ASP A 180 16.08 18.64 -12.63
N GLN A 181 15.28 18.34 -13.67
CA GLN A 181 14.26 19.22 -14.23
C GLN A 181 12.90 19.12 -13.50
N ARG A 182 12.83 18.33 -12.42
CA ARG A 182 11.63 18.00 -11.64
C ARG A 182 10.51 17.36 -12.46
N GLU A 183 10.89 16.59 -13.47
CA GLU A 183 10.00 15.70 -14.19
C GLU A 183 9.95 14.36 -13.45
N PHE A 184 8.75 13.78 -13.37
CA PHE A 184 8.54 12.50 -12.70
C PHE A 184 9.18 11.36 -13.49
N MET A 185 10.14 10.68 -12.88
CA MET A 185 10.89 9.55 -13.43
C MET A 185 10.57 8.22 -12.73
N SER A 186 9.98 8.25 -11.53
CA SER A 186 9.86 7.07 -10.66
C SER A 186 11.23 6.47 -10.31
N ILE A 187 11.25 5.22 -9.83
CA ILE A 187 12.46 4.46 -9.53
C ILE A 187 12.40 3.13 -10.30
N ALA A 188 13.46 2.85 -11.07
CA ALA A 188 13.58 1.62 -11.82
C ALA A 188 14.00 0.44 -10.94
N ILE A 189 13.57 -0.77 -11.31
CA ILE A 189 13.97 -2.01 -10.69
C ILE A 189 14.64 -2.87 -11.75
N VAL A 190 15.96 -2.90 -11.70
CA VAL A 190 16.82 -3.50 -12.71
C VAL A 190 17.37 -4.84 -12.24
N LYS A 191 17.88 -5.66 -13.17
CA LYS A 191 18.58 -6.89 -12.77
C LYS A 191 19.84 -6.50 -11.98
N PRO A 192 20.25 -7.29 -10.97
CA PRO A 192 21.46 -7.02 -10.21
C PRO A 192 22.68 -6.76 -11.13
N GLY A 193 23.37 -5.64 -10.88
CA GLY A 193 24.53 -5.21 -11.67
C GLY A 193 24.21 -4.48 -12.99
N GLN A 194 22.95 -4.13 -13.23
CA GLN A 194 22.55 -3.22 -14.31
C GLN A 194 22.29 -1.82 -13.76
N THR A 195 22.20 -0.84 -14.65
CA THR A 195 21.86 0.55 -14.33
C THR A 195 20.65 0.99 -15.12
N ALA A 196 20.06 2.12 -14.73
CA ALA A 196 19.03 2.79 -15.49
C ALA A 196 19.47 4.22 -15.79
N ASP A 197 19.58 4.58 -17.06
CA ASP A 197 20.04 5.92 -17.45
C ASP A 197 18.96 6.96 -17.17
N GLY A 198 19.35 8.07 -16.54
CA GLY A 198 18.46 9.22 -16.30
C GLY A 198 17.37 9.01 -15.24
N GLN A 199 17.39 7.89 -14.51
CA GLN A 199 16.46 7.61 -13.41
C GLN A 199 17.19 6.85 -12.31
N ASP A 200 16.77 7.06 -11.06
CA ASP A 200 17.28 6.27 -9.96
C ASP A 200 16.81 4.82 -10.08
N TYR A 201 17.62 3.89 -9.58
CA TYR A 201 17.32 2.47 -9.67
C TYR A 201 17.75 1.68 -8.44
N VAL A 202 17.13 0.50 -8.29
CA VAL A 202 17.48 -0.51 -7.30
C VAL A 202 17.60 -1.88 -7.94
N ASP A 203 18.36 -2.76 -7.30
CA ASP A 203 18.45 -4.16 -7.68
C ASP A 203 17.15 -4.90 -7.38
N GLY A 204 16.56 -5.48 -8.42
CA GLY A 204 15.43 -6.40 -8.36
C GLY A 204 15.78 -7.73 -7.70
N ILE A 205 14.75 -8.56 -7.51
CA ILE A 205 14.91 -9.86 -6.83
C ILE A 205 15.32 -10.93 -7.83
N SER A 206 16.41 -11.64 -7.51
CA SER A 206 16.87 -12.78 -8.31
C SER A 206 15.79 -13.87 -8.36
N GLY A 207 15.43 -14.32 -9.56
CA GLY A 207 14.32 -15.26 -9.77
C GLY A 207 12.91 -14.66 -9.61
N GLY A 208 12.79 -13.44 -9.07
CA GLY A 208 11.54 -12.69 -8.87
C GLY A 208 11.31 -11.58 -9.90
N THR A 209 11.75 -11.75 -11.15
CA THR A 209 11.73 -10.68 -12.18
C THR A 209 10.33 -10.13 -12.45
N ILE A 210 9.30 -10.99 -12.54
CA ILE A 210 7.93 -10.55 -12.82
C ILE A 210 7.40 -9.69 -11.67
N THR A 211 7.59 -10.13 -10.43
CA THR A 211 7.22 -9.36 -9.23
C THR A 211 7.98 -8.05 -9.15
N SER A 212 9.29 -8.07 -9.45
CA SER A 212 10.14 -6.86 -9.49
C SER A 212 9.61 -5.84 -10.49
N LYS A 213 9.23 -6.29 -11.70
CA LYS A 213 8.58 -5.43 -12.70
C LYS A 213 7.17 -5.00 -12.30
N GLY A 214 6.45 -5.82 -11.54
CA GLY A 214 5.21 -5.45 -10.89
C GLY A 214 5.38 -4.27 -9.94
N VAL A 215 6.40 -4.30 -9.07
CA VAL A 215 6.71 -3.20 -8.15
C VAL A 215 7.14 -1.94 -8.91
N GLU A 216 7.99 -2.07 -9.93
CA GLU A 216 8.41 -0.94 -10.79
C GLU A 216 7.19 -0.26 -11.42
N LYS A 217 6.29 -1.06 -12.01
CA LYS A 217 5.05 -0.55 -12.60
C LYS A 217 4.13 0.07 -11.54
N MET A 218 4.01 -0.56 -10.37
CA MET A 218 3.20 -0.05 -9.27
C MET A 218 3.69 1.33 -8.80
N LEU A 219 5.00 1.52 -8.68
CA LEU A 219 5.61 2.82 -8.36
C LEU A 219 5.30 3.86 -9.44
N GLN A 220 5.57 3.51 -10.71
CA GLN A 220 5.30 4.38 -11.85
C GLN A 220 3.85 4.84 -11.90
N ASP A 221 2.91 3.88 -11.88
CA ASP A 221 1.48 4.14 -12.04
C ASP A 221 0.93 4.92 -10.84
N CYS A 222 1.30 4.55 -9.61
CA CYS A 222 0.70 5.13 -8.41
C CYS A 222 1.26 6.53 -8.13
N LEU A 223 2.59 6.67 -8.11
CA LEU A 223 3.24 7.95 -7.84
C LEU A 223 3.02 8.95 -8.97
N GLY A 224 2.95 8.49 -10.23
CA GLY A 224 2.71 9.36 -11.38
C GLY A 224 1.40 10.15 -11.31
N GLN A 225 0.40 9.66 -10.56
CA GLN A 225 -0.86 10.39 -10.31
C GLN A 225 -0.66 11.66 -9.48
N TYR A 226 0.42 11.73 -8.71
CA TYR A 226 0.79 12.86 -7.86
C TYR A 226 1.83 13.77 -8.53
N ALA A 227 2.13 13.59 -9.83
CA ALA A 227 3.17 14.36 -10.51
C ALA A 227 2.95 15.88 -10.44
N ALA A 228 1.70 16.35 -10.46
CA ALA A 228 1.39 17.77 -10.25
C ALA A 228 1.76 18.23 -8.83
N TYR A 229 1.58 17.36 -7.83
CA TYR A 229 1.81 17.65 -6.42
C TYR A 229 3.31 17.79 -6.15
N PHE A 230 4.12 16.88 -6.71
CA PHE A 230 5.58 16.96 -6.62
C PHE A 230 6.14 18.26 -7.21
N LYS A 231 5.47 18.84 -8.23
CA LYS A 231 5.85 20.12 -8.83
C LYS A 231 5.48 21.34 -7.99
N GLN A 232 4.55 21.27 -7.05
CA GLN A 232 4.16 22.43 -6.25
C GLN A 232 5.09 22.73 -5.07
N SER A 233 5.87 21.75 -4.61
CA SER A 233 6.70 21.83 -3.39
C SER A 233 7.86 22.86 -3.39
N THR A 234 7.95 23.76 -4.37
CA THR A 234 8.87 24.90 -4.37
C THR A 234 8.35 26.12 -3.63
N VAL A 235 7.09 26.12 -3.15
CA VAL A 235 6.55 27.23 -2.35
C VAL A 235 6.44 26.78 -0.90
N GLY A 236 7.54 26.91 -0.15
CA GLY A 236 7.48 26.93 1.30
C GLY A 236 6.54 28.03 1.76
N GLY A 237 5.51 27.67 2.51
CA GLY A 237 4.54 28.62 3.03
C GLY A 237 3.36 27.91 3.65
N THR A 238 3.40 27.78 4.98
CA THR A 238 2.26 27.58 5.86
C THR A 238 0.98 28.20 5.28
N ALA A 239 -0.02 27.37 4.98
CA ALA A 239 -1.39 27.84 4.93
C ALA A 239 -1.82 28.14 6.38
N GLN A 240 -1.98 29.43 6.69
CA GLN A 240 -2.76 29.91 7.82
C GLN A 240 -4.22 29.47 7.70
#